data_AF-A0A3M0NPV4-F1
#
_entry.id   AF-A0A3M0NPV4-F1
#
_cell.length_a   1.000
_cell.length_b   1.000
_cell.length_c   1.000
_cell.angle_alpha   90.00
_cell.angle_beta   90.00
_cell.angle_gamma   90.00
#
_symmetry.space_group_name_H-M   'P 1'
#
loop_
_entity.id
_entity.type
_entity.pdbx_description
1 polymer ?
#
loop_
_entity_poly.entity_id
_entity_poly.type
_entity_poly.pdbx_seq_one_letter_code
_entity_poly.pdbx_strand_id
1 'polypeptide(L)' 'MEYDRPYYGLIKVLKEHKINQENAAKIIHVSRNTFNQKLNRNAGRDFKLSEAKKLAQSLNITTSDFF' A
#
# COMPACT_ATOMS: atom_id res chain seq x y z
N MET A 1 -10.60 -16.79 -8.67
CA MET A 1 -10.83 -15.38 -8.31
C MET A 1 -9.51 -14.79 -7.85
N GLU A 2 -9.15 -13.61 -8.35
CA GLU A 2 -7.77 -13.08 -8.41
C GLU A 2 -7.48 -12.04 -7.31
N TYR A 3 -8.19 -12.09 -6.17
CA TYR A 3 -8.19 -10.99 -5.19
C TYR A 3 -7.23 -11.15 -3.99
N ASP A 4 -6.55 -12.30 -3.86
CA ASP A 4 -5.62 -12.56 -2.73
C ASP A 4 -4.16 -12.22 -3.02
N ARG A 5 -3.84 -11.59 -4.16
CA ARG A 5 -2.46 -11.23 -4.46
C ARG A 5 -2.06 -9.94 -3.73
N PRO A 6 -0.86 -9.88 -3.15
CA PRO A 6 -0.26 -8.64 -2.67
C PRO A 6 -0.33 -7.53 -3.73
N TYR A 7 -0.32 -6.29 -3.27
CA TYR A 7 -0.17 -5.11 -4.12
C TYR A 7 1.27 -5.00 -4.64
N TYR A 8 1.63 -5.84 -5.62
CA TYR A 8 2.99 -5.93 -6.16
C TYR A 8 3.44 -4.62 -6.81
N GLY A 9 2.55 -3.92 -7.51
CA GLY A 9 2.82 -2.58 -8.03
C GLY A 9 3.22 -1.60 -6.92
N LEU A 10 2.46 -1.55 -5.83
CA LEU A 10 2.79 -0.69 -4.69
C LEU A 10 4.11 -1.11 -4.01
N ILE A 11 4.37 -2.42 -3.88
CA ILE A 11 5.65 -2.93 -3.35
C ILE A 11 6.82 -2.45 -4.21
N LYS A 12 6.67 -2.47 -5.55
CA LYS A 12 7.68 -1.99 -6.49
C LYS A 12 7.91 -0.49 -6.35
N VAL A 13 6.85 0.32 -6.33
CA VAL A 13 6.96 1.78 -6.16
C VAL A 13 7.68 2.13 -4.86
N LEU A 14 7.34 1.47 -3.74
CA LEU A 14 8.01 1.72 -2.47
C LEU A 14 9.52 1.44 -2.53
N LYS A 15 9.93 0.38 -3.23
CA LYS A 15 11.36 0.06 -3.46
C LYS A 15 12.05 1.12 -4.31
N GLU A 16 11.44 1.53 -5.42
CA GLU A 16 11.98 2.55 -6.33
C GLU A 16 12.15 3.91 -5.64
N HIS A 17 11.19 4.27 -4.78
CA HIS A 17 11.21 5.51 -4.01
C HIS A 17 12.07 5.41 -2.74
N LYS A 18 12.66 4.25 -2.44
CA LYS A 18 13.42 3.97 -1.20
C LYS A 18 12.60 4.26 0.08
N ILE A 19 11.28 4.04 0.02
CA ILE A 19 10.36 4.22 1.15
C ILE A 19 10.14 2.88 1.82
N ASN A 20 10.49 2.78 3.10
CA ASN A 20 10.21 1.59 3.89
C ASN A 20 8.74 1.54 4.34
N GLN A 21 8.28 0.36 4.75
CA GLN A 21 6.88 0.15 5.16
C GLN A 21 6.46 0.97 6.39
N GLU A 22 7.41 1.30 7.28
CA GLU A 22 7.16 2.16 8.44
C GLU A 22 6.77 3.57 7.99
N ASN A 23 7.52 4.15 7.05
CA ASN A 23 7.25 5.47 6.50
C ASN A 23 5.97 5.48 5.65
N ALA A 24 5.72 4.43 4.86
CA ALA A 24 4.48 4.29 4.12
C ALA A 24 3.25 4.17 5.06
N ALA A 25 3.38 3.49 6.19
CA ALA A 25 2.32 3.37 7.19
C ALA A 25 1.95 4.71 7.83
N LYS A 26 2.95 5.59 8.07
CA LYS A 26 2.74 6.95 8.59
C LYS A 26 1.89 7.81 7.67
N ILE A 27 2.01 7.65 6.35
CA ILE A 27 1.20 8.40 5.36
C ILE A 27 -0.29 8.23 5.65
N ILE A 28 -0.71 7.01 5.99
CA ILE A 28 -2.12 6.67 6.22
C ILE A 28 -2.48 6.48 7.70
N HIS A 29 -1.59 6.87 8.62
CA HIS A 29 -1.78 6.81 10.07
C HIS A 29 -2.15 5.40 10.59
N VAL A 30 -1.47 4.37 10.11
CA VAL A 30 -1.61 3.00 10.63
C VAL A 30 -0.27 2.48 11.16
N SER A 31 -0.29 1.39 11.92
CA SER A 31 0.94 0.70 12.29
C SER A 31 1.57 0.01 11.09
N ARG A 32 2.90 -0.17 11.10
CA ARG A 32 3.62 -0.95 10.09
C ARG A 32 3.04 -2.33 9.87
N ASN A 33 2.60 -3.00 10.93
CA ASN A 33 2.00 -4.34 10.82
C ASN A 33 0.66 -4.28 10.07
N THR A 34 -0.20 -3.32 10.40
CA THR A 34 -1.47 -3.12 9.69
C THR A 34 -1.23 -2.76 8.22
N PHE A 35 -0.25 -1.90 7.93
CA PHE A 35 0.15 -1.58 6.56
C PHE A 35 0.62 -2.83 5.82
N ASN A 36 1.49 -3.64 6.43
CA ASN A 36 1.99 -4.88 5.84
C ASN A 36 0.86 -5.87 5.52
N GLN A 37 -0.11 -6.03 6.43
CA GLN A 37 -1.26 -6.89 6.22
C GLN A 37 -2.13 -6.42 5.06
N LYS A 38 -2.38 -5.10 4.94
CA LYS A 38 -3.10 -4.51 3.80
C LYS A 38 -2.32 -4.66 2.50
N LEU A 39 -1.01 -4.40 2.52
CA LEU A 39 -0.12 -4.50 1.37
C LEU A 39 -0.08 -5.93 0.80
N ASN A 40 -0.07 -6.93 1.68
CA ASN A 40 -0.08 -8.34 1.31
C ASN A 40 -1.49 -8.93 1.14
N ARG A 41 -2.55 -8.13 1.33
CA ARG A 41 -3.95 -8.56 1.36
C ARG A 41 -4.23 -9.77 2.27
N ASN A 42 -3.49 -9.84 3.39
CA ASN A 42 -3.62 -10.94 4.34
C ASN A 42 -4.85 -10.76 5.24
N ALA A 43 -5.52 -11.87 5.55
CA ALA A 43 -6.66 -11.91 6.48
C ALA A 43 -7.81 -10.95 6.09
N GLY A 44 -8.07 -10.80 4.78
CA GLY A 44 -9.15 -9.96 4.25
C GLY A 44 -8.96 -8.46 4.49
N ARG A 45 -7.76 -8.01 4.88
CA ARG A 45 -7.47 -6.59 5.05
C ARG A 45 -7.09 -5.95 3.72
N ASP A 46 -7.75 -4.85 3.42
CA ASP A 46 -7.46 -4.02 2.26
C ASP A 46 -7.28 -2.55 2.64
N PHE A 47 -6.67 -1.76 1.76
CA PHE A 47 -6.64 -0.31 1.86
C PHE A 47 -8.05 0.24 1.66
N LYS A 48 -8.49 1.13 2.55
CA LYS A 48 -9.67 1.96 2.29
C LYS A 48 -9.39 2.84 1.07
N LEU A 49 -10.42 3.21 0.32
CA LEU A 49 -10.27 4.12 -0.82
C LEU A 49 -9.54 5.43 -0.45
N SER A 50 -9.81 5.98 0.74
CA SER A 50 -9.11 7.17 1.25
C SER A 50 -7.63 6.92 1.53
N GLU A 51 -7.28 5.76 2.07
CA GLU A 51 -5.88 5.35 2.32
C GLU A 51 -5.13 5.18 0.99
N ALA A 52 -5.74 4.49 0.03
CA ALA A 52 -5.17 4.29 -1.31
C ALA A 52 -4.93 5.62 -2.04
N LYS A 53 -5.92 6.53 -2.02
CA LYS A 53 -5.77 7.88 -2.60
C LYS A 53 -4.66 8.67 -1.94
N LYS A 54 -4.54 8.61 -0.61
CA LYS A 54 -3.51 9.34 0.13
C LYS A 54 -2.10 8.81 -0.16
N LEU A 55 -1.96 7.48 -0.27
CA LEU A 55 -0.72 6.85 -0.72
C LEU A 55 -0.35 7.27 -2.14
N ALA A 56 -1.31 7.18 -3.07
CA ALA A 56 -1.11 7.56 -4.46
C ALA A 56 -0.64 9.02 -4.60
N GLN A 57 -1.32 9.94 -3.91
CA GLN A 57 -0.93 11.35 -3.87
C GLN A 57 0.47 11.56 -3.28
N SER A 58 0.78 10.90 -2.15
CA SER A 58 2.07 11.08 -1.47
C SER A 58 3.25 10.47 -2.23
N LEU A 59 2.99 9.45 -3.04
CA LEU A 59 3.98 8.77 -3.88
C LEU A 59 4.02 9.30 -5.31
N ASN A 60 3.17 10.27 -5.66
CA ASN A 60 3.03 10.80 -7.02
C ASN A 60 2.76 9.72 -8.08
N ILE A 61 1.83 8.80 -7.76
CA ILE A 61 1.35 7.72 -8.62
C ILE A 61 -0.20 7.73 -8.67
N THR A 62 -0.79 6.80 -9.41
CA THR A 62 -2.22 6.51 -9.42
C THR A 62 -2.55 5.23 -8.64
N THR A 63 -3.82 5.02 -8.26
CA THR A 63 -4.21 3.78 -7.58
C THR A 63 -4.12 2.55 -8.47
N SER A 64 -4.13 2.71 -9.80
CA SER A 64 -3.88 1.61 -10.75
C SER A 64 -2.46 1.06 -10.64
N ASP A 65 -1.48 1.89 -10.26
CA ASP A 65 -0.09 1.47 -10.09
C ASP A 65 0.13 0.54 -8.87
N PHE A 66 -0.93 0.24 -8.11
CA PHE A 66 -0.83 -0.66 -6.96
C PHE A 66 -0.76 -2.14 -7.38
N PHE A 67 -1.25 -2.45 -8.58
CA PHE A 67 -1.42 -3.81 -9.10
C PHE A 67 -0.28 -4.15 -10.06
#